data_AF-A0A932G4U1-F1
#
_entry.id   AF-A0A932G4U1-F1
#
_cell.length_a   1.000
_cell.length_b   1.000
_cell.length_c   1.000
_cell.angle_alpha   90.00
_cell.angle_beta   90.00
_cell.angle_gamma   90.00
#
_symmetry.space_group_name_H-M   'P 1'
#
loop_
_entity.id
_entity.type
_entity.pdbx_description
1 polymer ?
#
loop_
_entity_poly.entity_id
_entity_poly.type
_entity_poly.pdbx_seq_one_letter_code
_entity_poly.pdbx_strand_id
1 'polypeptide(L)'
;MPISLSQLLSQVSPQTEARVKKARDATRGLIQEILRSECRLQLRTEQSNRKGEPAVQVPVEVVPGLPAVLENVTFPDNLALCLILSRYRVSLEQAEQGLAGLQGLIQELQRAPQWAGLVRSGEPAARETEQLVKSLLDLLNKEDPLKHLLGVEEDVLGAYIYQLHGLFLDDHPNAARIELYWAVIGLTAQWLAATPEDLTVLVLAHELAHAYTQLGADIDGRRWPVSAFAGTEKHVKEGLAQYYTERVLDRRQDKCPGAWKAYVDLLPRQPDAYRAHKPWIDDHTPEAVRLAMLEFRRSKQTKLADFQSRLTAAQVALGK
;
A
#
# COMPACT_ATOMS: atom_id res chain seq x y z
N MET A 1 1.13 -30.60 -4.45
CA MET A 1 1.90 -30.31 -3.23
C MET A 1 1.75 -28.82 -2.97
N PRO A 2 1.24 -28.42 -1.79
CA PRO A 2 1.00 -27.02 -1.49
C PRO A 2 2.34 -26.27 -1.52
N ILE A 3 2.35 -25.11 -2.18
CA ILE A 3 3.54 -24.27 -2.25
C ILE A 3 3.56 -23.35 -1.03
N SER A 4 4.69 -23.31 -0.34
CA SER A 4 4.88 -22.37 0.77
C SER A 4 5.20 -20.98 0.25
N LEU A 5 4.78 -19.94 0.98
CA LEU A 5 5.15 -18.57 0.64
C LEU A 5 6.68 -18.37 0.59
N SER A 6 7.44 -19.03 1.47
CA SER A 6 8.91 -19.02 1.45
C SER A 6 9.51 -19.51 0.12
N GLN A 7 8.91 -20.52 -0.52
CA GLN A 7 9.32 -21.00 -1.84
C GLN A 7 9.00 -20.00 -2.95
N LEU A 8 8.03 -19.12 -2.77
CA LEU A 8 7.70 -18.06 -3.73
C LEU A 8 8.66 -16.89 -3.60
N LEU A 9 8.96 -16.50 -2.37
CA LEU A 9 9.86 -15.40 -2.07
C LEU A 9 11.28 -15.68 -2.55
N SER A 10 11.73 -16.95 -2.51
CA SER A 10 13.04 -17.34 -3.06
C SER A 10 13.16 -17.18 -4.58
N GLN A 11 12.02 -17.05 -5.29
CA GLN A 11 11.98 -16.84 -6.73
C GLN A 11 11.94 -15.35 -7.11
N VAL A 12 11.80 -14.44 -6.14
CA VAL A 12 11.85 -13.00 -6.38
C VAL A 12 13.29 -12.62 -6.72
N SER A 13 13.47 -11.83 -7.78
CA SER A 13 14.81 -11.39 -8.22
C SER A 13 15.55 -10.68 -7.08
N PRO A 14 16.80 -11.04 -6.76
CA PRO A 14 17.60 -10.34 -5.76
C PRO A 14 17.81 -8.85 -6.07
N GLN A 15 17.70 -8.46 -7.35
CA GLN A 15 17.78 -7.04 -7.76
C GLN A 15 16.63 -6.20 -7.19
N THR A 16 15.53 -6.84 -6.78
CA THR A 16 14.38 -6.18 -6.16
C THR A 16 14.77 -5.44 -4.90
N GLU A 17 15.67 -5.99 -4.07
CA GLU A 17 16.14 -5.32 -2.86
C GLU A 17 16.78 -3.96 -3.18
N ALA A 18 17.65 -3.92 -4.19
CA ALA A 18 18.30 -2.68 -4.62
C ALA A 18 17.30 -1.66 -5.16
N ARG A 19 16.27 -2.12 -5.88
CA ARG A 19 15.17 -1.27 -6.40
C ARG A 19 14.34 -0.68 -5.26
N VAL A 20 13.96 -1.48 -4.27
CA VAL A 20 13.22 -1.05 -3.06
C VAL A 20 14.06 -0.03 -2.27
N LYS A 21 15.35 -0.31 -2.03
CA LYS A 21 16.27 0.63 -1.35
C LYS A 21 16.35 1.96 -2.08
N LYS A 22 16.54 1.93 -3.41
CA LYS A 22 16.62 3.14 -4.23
C LYS A 22 15.31 3.94 -4.19
N ALA A 23 14.16 3.28 -4.32
CA ALA A 23 12.85 3.93 -4.26
C ALA A 23 12.60 4.57 -2.90
N ARG A 24 12.89 3.85 -1.80
CA ARG A 24 12.84 4.38 -0.43
C ARG A 24 13.68 5.65 -0.31
N ASP A 25 14.95 5.59 -0.70
CA ASP A 25 15.89 6.71 -0.52
C ASP A 25 15.49 7.94 -1.35
N ALA A 26 15.02 7.71 -2.58
CA ALA A 26 14.59 8.77 -3.48
C ALA A 26 13.29 9.47 -3.05
N THR A 27 12.40 8.79 -2.32
CA THR A 27 11.05 9.29 -2.06
C THR A 27 10.76 9.64 -0.60
N ARG A 28 11.51 9.07 0.35
CA ARG A 28 11.30 9.25 1.80
C ARG A 28 11.18 10.70 2.22
N GLY A 29 12.15 11.55 1.88
CA GLY A 29 12.18 12.94 2.33
C GLY A 29 10.95 13.74 1.87
N LEU A 30 10.49 13.46 0.64
CA LEU A 30 9.34 14.15 0.07
C LEU A 30 8.00 13.60 0.61
N ILE A 31 7.90 12.29 0.88
CA ILE A 31 6.74 11.73 1.60
C ILE A 31 6.62 12.36 2.99
N GLN A 32 7.73 12.43 3.73
CA GLN A 32 7.78 13.06 5.05
C GLN A 32 7.38 14.54 5.03
N GLU A 33 7.77 15.27 3.99
CA GLU A 33 7.36 16.66 3.79
C GLU A 33 5.84 16.79 3.60
N ILE A 34 5.25 15.97 2.73
CA ILE A 34 3.81 15.99 2.47
C ILE A 34 3.04 15.60 3.73
N LEU A 35 3.45 14.52 4.41
CA LEU A 35 2.85 14.10 5.68
C LEU A 35 2.90 15.22 6.70
N ARG A 36 4.06 15.86 6.90
CA ARG A 36 4.20 17.01 7.81
C ARG A 36 3.23 18.14 7.46
N SER A 37 3.04 18.43 6.18
CA SER A 37 2.09 19.44 5.71
C SER A 37 0.63 19.05 5.99
N GLU A 38 0.25 17.80 5.70
CA GLU A 38 -1.13 17.29 5.85
C GLU A 38 -1.54 17.12 7.32
N CYS A 39 -0.70 16.51 8.15
CA CYS A 39 -1.05 16.26 9.56
C CYS A 39 -0.70 17.43 10.49
N ARG A 40 0.16 18.36 10.03
CA ARG A 40 0.78 19.43 10.85
C ARG A 40 1.51 18.91 12.09
N LEU A 41 2.06 17.70 12.01
CA LEU A 41 2.89 17.11 13.04
C LEU A 41 4.37 17.16 12.67
N GLN A 42 5.22 17.35 13.66
CA GLN A 42 6.66 17.40 13.49
C GLN A 42 7.33 16.32 14.32
N LEU A 43 8.19 15.51 13.71
CA LEU A 43 9.00 14.54 14.45
C LEU A 43 10.07 15.25 15.32
N ARG A 44 10.53 16.43 14.88
CA ARG A 44 11.47 17.31 15.57
C ARG A 44 10.75 18.56 16.07
N THR A 45 10.89 18.91 17.35
CA THR A 45 10.29 20.13 17.93
C THR A 45 11.36 21.18 18.22
N GLU A 46 10.98 22.46 18.32
CA GLU A 46 11.91 23.50 18.77
C GLU A 46 12.37 23.30 20.21
N GLN A 47 11.49 22.73 21.05
CA GLN A 47 11.79 22.46 22.45
C GLN A 47 12.87 21.37 22.61
N SER A 48 12.85 20.32 21.77
CA SER A 48 13.91 19.31 21.75
C SER A 48 15.25 19.93 21.31
N ASN A 49 15.23 20.86 20.35
CA ASN A 49 16.43 21.60 19.93
C ASN A 49 17.01 22.47 21.07
N ARG A 50 16.15 23.16 21.85
CA ARG A 50 16.60 24.01 22.96
C ARG A 50 17.15 23.20 24.14
N LYS A 51 16.64 21.99 24.37
CA LYS A 51 17.09 21.09 25.44
C LYS A 51 18.25 20.17 25.06
N GLY A 52 18.70 20.20 23.80
CA GLY A 52 19.72 19.27 23.30
C GLY A 52 19.24 17.82 23.22
N GLU A 53 17.93 17.60 23.27
CA GLU A 53 17.34 16.26 23.16
C GLU A 53 17.45 15.77 21.70
N PRO A 54 17.81 14.50 21.49
CA PRO A 54 17.92 13.95 20.14
C PRO A 54 16.57 14.04 19.43
N ALA A 55 16.57 14.54 18.19
CA ALA A 55 15.38 14.57 17.35
C ALA A 55 14.83 13.15 17.19
N VAL A 56 13.50 13.02 17.19
CA VAL A 56 12.87 11.71 16.95
C VAL A 56 13.14 11.30 15.51
N GLN A 57 13.84 10.19 15.36
CA GLN A 57 14.13 9.59 14.07
C GLN A 57 13.46 8.23 13.99
N VAL A 58 12.77 7.99 12.88
CA VAL A 58 12.18 6.69 12.56
C VAL A 58 13.00 6.09 11.43
N PRO A 59 14.01 5.24 11.71
CA PRO A 59 14.78 4.57 10.68
C PRO A 59 13.87 3.71 9.80
N VAL A 60 14.21 3.61 8.52
CA VAL A 60 13.47 2.81 7.53
C VAL A 60 14.44 1.80 6.94
N GLU A 61 14.30 0.57 7.39
CA GLU A 61 15.16 -0.55 7.02
C GLU A 61 14.51 -1.36 5.90
N VAL A 62 15.32 -1.81 4.94
CA VAL A 62 14.87 -2.74 3.90
C VAL A 62 15.42 -4.09 4.29
N VAL A 63 14.52 -5.01 4.60
CA VAL A 63 14.85 -6.32 5.15
C VAL A 63 14.32 -7.42 4.23
N PRO A 64 15.00 -8.57 4.15
CA PRO A 64 14.52 -9.73 3.40
C PRO A 64 13.31 -10.41 4.06
N GLY A 65 13.04 -10.07 5.33
CA GLY A 65 12.18 -10.81 6.24
C GLY A 65 10.81 -11.16 5.67
N LEU A 66 10.36 -12.35 6.06
CA LEU A 66 8.96 -12.74 6.04
C LEU A 66 8.40 -12.39 7.43
N PRO A 67 7.35 -11.56 7.54
CA PRO A 67 6.63 -11.41 8.81
C PRO A 67 6.34 -12.78 9.42
N ALA A 68 6.52 -12.94 10.73
CA ALA A 68 6.35 -14.25 11.39
C ALA A 68 4.97 -14.87 11.10
N VAL A 69 3.93 -14.04 10.97
CA VAL A 69 2.58 -14.46 10.59
C VAL A 69 2.43 -15.08 9.21
N LEU A 70 3.39 -14.82 8.34
CA LEU A 70 3.42 -15.34 6.99
C LEU A 70 4.23 -16.64 6.87
N GLU A 71 4.95 -17.08 7.91
CA GLU A 71 5.79 -18.28 7.89
C GLU A 71 5.00 -19.57 7.59
N ASN A 72 3.75 -19.63 8.06
CA ASN A 72 2.88 -20.81 7.91
C ASN A 72 1.83 -20.66 6.81
N VAL A 73 1.90 -19.60 6.00
CA VAL A 73 0.95 -19.39 4.90
C VAL A 73 1.28 -20.35 3.75
N THR A 74 0.37 -21.29 3.54
CA THR A 74 0.38 -22.22 2.40
C THR A 74 -0.72 -21.86 1.42
N PHE A 75 -0.47 -22.11 0.15
CA PHE A 75 -1.45 -21.91 -0.91
C PHE A 75 -1.85 -23.25 -1.55
N PRO A 76 -3.10 -23.36 -2.05
CA PRO A 76 -3.55 -24.56 -2.74
C PRO A 76 -2.71 -24.85 -4.00
N ASP A 77 -2.70 -26.11 -4.44
CA ASP A 77 -1.85 -26.62 -5.53
C ASP A 77 -2.01 -25.86 -6.86
N ASN A 78 -3.22 -25.37 -7.14
CA ASN A 78 -3.53 -24.56 -8.33
C ASN A 78 -2.90 -23.16 -8.27
N LEU A 79 -2.45 -22.69 -7.10
CA LEU A 79 -1.78 -21.40 -7.00
C LEU A 79 -0.45 -21.42 -7.75
N ALA A 80 0.26 -22.55 -7.81
CA ALA A 80 1.48 -22.69 -8.62
C ALA A 80 1.29 -22.15 -10.05
N LEU A 81 0.17 -22.52 -10.67
CA LEU A 81 -0.21 -22.07 -11.99
C LEU A 81 -0.57 -20.59 -11.99
N CYS A 82 -1.36 -20.13 -11.01
CA CYS A 82 -1.70 -18.71 -10.87
C CYS A 82 -0.46 -17.83 -10.70
N LEU A 83 0.57 -18.32 -10.02
CA LEU A 83 1.83 -17.62 -9.81
C LEU A 83 2.64 -17.51 -11.09
N ILE A 84 2.76 -18.62 -11.84
CA ILE A 84 3.38 -18.61 -13.15
C ILE A 84 2.64 -17.61 -14.05
N LEU A 85 1.31 -17.70 -14.11
CA LEU A 85 0.48 -16.82 -14.94
C LEU A 85 0.58 -15.35 -14.50
N SER A 86 0.67 -15.07 -13.19
CA SER A 86 0.71 -13.70 -12.66
C SER A 86 1.95 -12.95 -13.14
N ARG A 87 3.08 -13.64 -13.35
CA ARG A 87 4.31 -13.06 -13.94
C ARG A 87 4.10 -12.54 -15.35
N TYR A 88 3.14 -13.13 -16.07
CA TYR A 88 2.78 -12.77 -17.43
C TYR A 88 1.48 -11.97 -17.48
N ARG A 89 0.91 -11.54 -16.34
CA ARG A 89 -0.36 -10.81 -16.30
C ARG A 89 -0.34 -9.59 -17.22
N VAL A 90 0.69 -8.75 -17.13
CA VAL A 90 0.86 -7.57 -18.00
C VAL A 90 0.86 -7.98 -19.48
N SER A 91 1.61 -9.02 -19.84
CA SER A 91 1.66 -9.52 -21.22
C SER A 91 0.32 -10.10 -21.69
N LEU A 92 -0.43 -10.76 -20.80
CA LEU A 92 -1.75 -11.29 -21.07
C LEU A 92 -2.78 -10.17 -21.25
N GLU A 93 -2.78 -9.15 -20.39
CA GLU A 93 -3.65 -7.96 -20.50
C GLU A 93 -3.34 -7.16 -21.77
N GLN A 94 -2.05 -7.00 -22.12
CA GLN A 94 -1.64 -6.36 -23.38
C GLN A 94 -2.06 -7.20 -24.60
N ALA A 95 -1.93 -8.53 -24.53
CA ALA A 95 -2.38 -9.41 -25.59
C ALA A 95 -3.90 -9.31 -25.78
N GLU A 96 -4.69 -9.30 -24.71
CA GLU A 96 -6.14 -9.13 -24.77
C GLU A 96 -6.53 -7.82 -25.48
N GLN A 97 -5.92 -6.70 -25.06
CA GLN A 97 -6.15 -5.39 -25.67
C GLN A 97 -5.73 -5.35 -27.14
N GLY A 98 -4.57 -5.93 -27.46
CA GLY A 98 -4.02 -5.96 -28.81
C GLY A 98 -4.82 -6.86 -29.77
N LEU A 99 -5.33 -8.00 -29.28
CA LEU A 99 -6.11 -8.95 -30.08
C LEU A 99 -7.43 -8.35 -30.55
N ALA A 100 -8.08 -7.50 -29.74
CA ALA A 100 -9.26 -6.76 -30.16
C ALA A 100 -8.99 -5.87 -31.39
N GLY A 101 -7.87 -5.14 -31.38
CA GLY A 101 -7.43 -4.32 -32.52
C GLY A 101 -7.05 -5.17 -33.75
N LEU A 102 -6.38 -6.30 -33.52
CA LEU A 102 -5.97 -7.21 -34.59
C LEU A 102 -7.16 -7.82 -35.32
N GLN A 103 -8.24 -8.17 -34.62
CA GLN A 103 -9.46 -8.67 -35.26
C GLN A 103 -10.08 -7.63 -36.20
N GLY A 104 -10.14 -6.37 -35.78
CA GLY A 104 -10.59 -5.26 -36.63
C GLY A 104 -9.73 -5.11 -37.88
N LEU A 105 -8.41 -5.12 -37.72
CA LEU A 105 -7.46 -5.06 -38.84
C LEU A 105 -7.64 -6.24 -39.82
N ILE A 106 -7.79 -7.47 -39.31
CA ILE A 106 -8.02 -8.65 -40.15
C ILE A 106 -9.30 -8.48 -40.98
N GLN A 107 -10.38 -7.98 -40.38
CA GLN A 107 -11.65 -7.74 -41.08
C GLN A 107 -11.52 -6.66 -42.16
N GLU A 108 -10.77 -5.59 -41.91
CA GLU A 108 -10.50 -4.56 -42.91
C GLU A 108 -9.66 -5.10 -44.07
N LEU A 109 -8.58 -5.83 -43.76
CA LEU A 109 -7.69 -6.40 -44.76
C LEU A 109 -8.37 -7.45 -45.62
N GLN A 110 -9.28 -8.26 -45.06
CA GLN A 110 -10.09 -9.21 -45.82
C GLN A 110 -10.96 -8.57 -46.91
N ARG A 111 -11.28 -7.28 -46.80
CA ARG A 111 -12.02 -6.53 -47.83
C ARG A 111 -11.12 -6.04 -48.96
N ALA A 112 -9.80 -6.06 -48.78
CA ALA A 112 -8.84 -5.63 -49.78
C ALA A 112 -8.54 -6.78 -50.77
N PRO A 113 -8.72 -6.59 -52.10
CA PRO A 113 -8.50 -7.66 -53.09
C PRO A 113 -7.08 -8.24 -53.06
N GLN A 114 -6.11 -7.39 -52.78
CA GLN A 114 -4.69 -7.72 -52.66
C GLN A 114 -4.31 -8.54 -51.42
N TRP A 115 -5.23 -8.71 -50.47
CA TRP A 115 -5.00 -9.50 -49.26
C TRP A 115 -5.10 -11.01 -49.49
N ALA A 116 -5.80 -11.43 -50.55
CA ALA A 116 -6.05 -12.83 -50.84
C ALA A 116 -4.73 -13.61 -50.97
N GLY A 117 -4.53 -14.60 -50.10
CA GLY A 117 -3.38 -15.50 -50.13
C GLY A 117 -2.11 -14.99 -49.43
N LEU A 118 -2.12 -13.77 -48.85
CA LEU A 118 -0.93 -13.23 -48.15
C LEU A 118 -0.73 -13.80 -46.74
N VAL A 119 -1.78 -14.27 -46.08
CA VAL A 119 -1.72 -14.81 -44.71
C VAL A 119 -2.37 -16.20 -44.63
N ARG A 120 -1.68 -17.13 -43.95
CA ARG A 120 -2.09 -18.54 -43.80
C ARG A 120 -3.16 -18.77 -42.74
N SER A 121 -3.25 -17.90 -41.73
CA SER A 121 -4.17 -17.99 -40.61
C SER A 121 -4.87 -16.65 -40.40
N GLY A 122 -6.18 -16.59 -40.64
CA GLY A 122 -6.98 -15.37 -40.54
C GLY A 122 -7.70 -15.23 -39.21
N GLU A 123 -8.94 -14.74 -39.28
CA GLU A 123 -9.81 -14.48 -38.12
C GLU A 123 -9.96 -15.65 -37.13
N PRO A 124 -10.06 -16.94 -37.53
CA PRO A 124 -10.21 -18.04 -36.58
C PRO A 124 -9.05 -18.16 -35.58
N ALA A 125 -7.81 -18.04 -36.04
CA ALA A 125 -6.64 -18.12 -35.17
C ALA A 125 -6.56 -16.94 -34.18
N ALA A 126 -6.98 -15.74 -34.61
CA ALA A 126 -7.08 -14.59 -33.73
C ALA A 126 -8.14 -14.80 -32.63
N ARG A 127 -9.30 -15.38 -32.97
CA ARG A 127 -10.34 -15.71 -31.99
C ARG A 127 -9.92 -16.81 -31.02
N GLU A 128 -9.26 -17.87 -31.49
CA GLU A 128 -8.73 -18.94 -30.62
C GLU A 128 -7.69 -18.39 -29.63
N THR A 129 -6.81 -17.52 -30.09
CA THR A 129 -5.82 -16.86 -29.23
C THR A 129 -6.50 -15.95 -28.20
N GLU A 130 -7.52 -15.20 -28.60
CA GLU A 130 -8.31 -14.36 -27.69
C GLU A 130 -8.99 -15.20 -26.59
N GLN A 131 -9.63 -16.31 -26.97
CA GLN A 131 -10.27 -17.23 -26.01
C GLN A 131 -9.27 -17.81 -25.03
N LEU A 132 -8.07 -18.20 -25.50
CA LEU A 132 -7.00 -18.67 -24.63
C LEU A 132 -6.56 -17.58 -23.64
N VAL A 133 -6.27 -16.37 -24.12
CA VAL A 133 -5.85 -15.23 -23.27
C VAL A 133 -6.90 -14.92 -22.21
N LYS A 134 -8.18 -14.83 -22.60
CA LYS A 134 -9.31 -14.62 -21.68
C LYS A 134 -9.40 -15.71 -20.62
N SER A 135 -9.29 -16.98 -21.02
CA SER A 135 -9.34 -18.11 -20.08
C SER A 135 -8.21 -18.06 -19.04
N LEU A 136 -7.02 -17.63 -19.44
CA LEU A 136 -5.87 -17.48 -18.52
C LEU A 136 -6.05 -16.30 -17.56
N LEU A 137 -6.61 -15.18 -18.03
CA LEU A 137 -6.96 -14.03 -17.19
C LEU A 137 -8.09 -14.35 -16.22
N ASP A 138 -9.11 -15.09 -16.66
CA ASP A 138 -10.22 -15.55 -15.81
C ASP A 138 -9.72 -16.46 -14.69
N LEU A 139 -8.79 -17.37 -15.00
CA LEU A 139 -8.16 -18.23 -14.01
C LEU A 139 -7.40 -17.40 -12.96
N LEU A 140 -6.66 -16.37 -13.39
CA LEU A 140 -5.95 -15.45 -12.50
C LEU A 140 -6.90 -14.66 -11.58
N ASN A 141 -8.05 -14.23 -12.12
CA ASN A 141 -9.02 -13.45 -11.36
C ASN A 141 -9.81 -14.30 -10.35
N LYS A 142 -10.00 -15.59 -10.62
CA LYS A 142 -10.76 -16.50 -9.74
C LYS A 142 -10.04 -16.84 -8.44
N GLU A 143 -8.72 -16.99 -8.48
CA GLU A 143 -7.93 -17.54 -7.36
C GLU A 143 -7.26 -16.45 -6.48
N ASP A 144 -7.52 -15.15 -6.75
CA ASP A 144 -6.89 -13.93 -6.17
C ASP A 144 -5.89 -14.18 -5.01
N PRO A 145 -4.62 -14.54 -5.32
CA PRO A 145 -3.60 -14.82 -4.30
C PRO A 145 -3.30 -13.63 -3.41
N LEU A 146 -3.48 -12.41 -3.92
CA LEU A 146 -3.28 -11.19 -3.15
C LEU A 146 -4.29 -11.10 -2.02
N LYS A 147 -5.55 -11.43 -2.27
CA LYS A 147 -6.57 -11.42 -1.21
C LYS A 147 -6.25 -12.41 -0.09
N HIS A 148 -5.66 -13.56 -0.41
CA HIS A 148 -5.21 -14.52 0.60
C HIS A 148 -3.99 -14.02 1.39
N LEU A 149 -2.99 -13.46 0.71
CA LEU A 149 -1.80 -12.89 1.36
C LEU A 149 -2.15 -11.69 2.26
N LEU A 150 -3.00 -10.79 1.78
CA LEU A 150 -3.42 -9.56 2.46
C LEU A 150 -4.54 -9.79 3.48
N GLY A 151 -5.22 -10.92 3.41
CA GLY A 151 -6.27 -11.31 4.36
C GLY A 151 -5.74 -11.64 5.75
N VAL A 152 -4.42 -11.75 5.91
CA VAL A 152 -3.78 -11.83 7.23
C VAL A 152 -3.96 -10.48 7.93
N GLU A 153 -4.49 -10.47 9.15
CA GLU A 153 -4.78 -9.25 9.90
C GLU A 153 -3.54 -8.54 10.46
N GLU A 154 -2.43 -8.50 9.72
CA GLU A 154 -1.17 -7.86 10.10
C GLU A 154 -0.49 -7.16 8.91
N ASP A 155 0.48 -6.30 9.19
CA ASP A 155 1.20 -5.56 8.17
C ASP A 155 2.24 -6.46 7.48
N VAL A 156 1.95 -6.81 6.21
CA VAL A 156 2.70 -7.84 5.47
C VAL A 156 3.73 -7.30 4.48
N LEU A 157 3.57 -6.05 4.02
CA LEU A 157 4.45 -5.43 3.02
C LEU A 157 5.53 -4.54 3.65
N GLY A 158 5.20 -3.92 4.77
CA GLY A 158 6.09 -3.23 5.67
C GLY A 158 5.51 -3.30 7.08
N ALA A 159 6.23 -2.81 8.07
CA ALA A 159 5.70 -2.72 9.42
C ALA A 159 6.30 -1.54 10.18
N TYR A 160 5.44 -0.76 10.81
CA TYR A 160 5.82 0.23 11.81
C TYR A 160 5.96 -0.43 13.19
N ILE A 161 7.21 -0.63 13.62
CA ILE A 161 7.55 -1.33 14.86
C ILE A 161 7.87 -0.31 15.94
N TYR A 162 7.21 -0.42 17.08
CA TYR A 162 7.45 0.40 18.27
C TYR A 162 7.50 -0.50 19.51
N GLN A 163 8.31 -0.13 20.51
CA GLN A 163 8.51 -0.94 21.71
C GLN A 163 7.50 -0.60 22.81
N LEU A 164 6.81 -1.62 23.32
CA LEU A 164 6.07 -1.60 24.59
C LEU A 164 6.96 -2.15 25.71
N HIS A 165 7.93 -1.38 26.24
CA HIS A 165 8.71 -1.81 27.40
C HIS A 165 8.54 -0.84 28.58
N GLY A 166 7.86 -1.31 29.64
CA GLY A 166 7.96 -0.80 31.03
C GLY A 166 7.40 0.61 31.32
N LEU A 167 7.28 0.95 32.61
CA LEU A 167 6.58 2.14 33.18
C LEU A 167 7.10 3.54 32.75
N PHE A 168 8.03 3.65 31.79
CA PHE A 168 8.70 4.91 31.39
C PHE A 168 8.65 5.17 29.86
N LEU A 169 7.54 4.80 29.22
CA LEU A 169 7.34 4.74 27.76
C LEU A 169 7.48 6.06 27.00
N ASP A 170 7.28 7.21 27.64
CA ASP A 170 7.21 8.50 26.93
C ASP A 170 8.58 9.20 26.79
N ASP A 171 9.63 8.68 27.43
CA ASP A 171 10.97 9.30 27.46
C ASP A 171 11.93 8.80 26.36
N HIS A 172 11.56 7.75 25.60
CA HIS A 172 12.42 7.13 24.58
C HIS A 172 11.73 6.95 23.20
N PRO A 173 11.38 8.06 22.51
CA PRO A 173 10.74 8.01 21.20
C PRO A 173 11.60 7.40 20.07
N ASN A 174 12.89 7.15 20.30
CA ASN A 174 13.83 6.60 19.31
C ASN A 174 13.83 5.06 19.22
N ALA A 175 12.95 4.37 19.94
CA ALA A 175 12.84 2.91 19.87
C ALA A 175 11.98 2.41 18.69
N ALA A 176 11.31 3.31 17.96
CA ALA A 176 10.47 2.97 16.83
C ALA A 176 11.27 2.88 15.52
N ARG A 177 10.89 1.99 14.62
CA ARG A 177 11.47 1.82 13.28
C ARG A 177 10.42 1.35 12.28
N ILE A 178 10.75 1.49 11.00
CA ILE A 178 9.97 0.91 9.90
C ILE A 178 10.82 -0.17 9.24
N GLU A 179 10.22 -1.33 9.01
CA GLU A 179 10.80 -2.39 8.19
C GLU A 179 10.01 -2.50 6.88
N LEU A 180 10.71 -2.57 5.75
CA LEU A 180 10.14 -2.83 4.43
C LEU A 180 10.57 -4.21 3.95
N TYR A 181 9.62 -5.12 3.75
CA TYR A 181 9.88 -6.51 3.39
C TYR A 181 10.06 -6.66 1.88
N TRP A 182 11.29 -6.47 1.38
CA TRP A 182 11.51 -6.31 -0.07
C TRP A 182 11.07 -7.51 -0.91
N ALA A 183 11.19 -8.72 -0.38
CA ALA A 183 10.79 -9.93 -1.09
C ALA A 183 9.26 -10.00 -1.23
N VAL A 184 8.54 -9.66 -0.16
CA VAL A 184 7.06 -9.61 -0.19
C VAL A 184 6.59 -8.48 -1.10
N ILE A 185 7.18 -7.28 -1.00
CA ILE A 185 6.94 -6.16 -1.93
C ILE A 185 7.16 -6.62 -3.38
N GLY A 186 8.27 -7.30 -3.66
CA GLY A 186 8.58 -7.79 -5.01
C GLY A 186 7.53 -8.75 -5.55
N LEU A 187 7.09 -9.71 -4.72
CA LEU A 187 6.07 -10.69 -5.09
C LEU A 187 4.71 -10.03 -5.30
N THR A 188 4.28 -9.19 -4.37
CA THR A 188 3.00 -8.45 -4.44
C THR A 188 2.97 -7.50 -5.64
N ALA A 189 4.08 -6.83 -5.95
CA ALA A 189 4.18 -5.98 -7.14
C ALA A 189 3.95 -6.77 -8.43
N GLN A 190 4.50 -7.99 -8.53
CA GLN A 190 4.25 -8.86 -9.69
C GLN A 190 2.77 -9.22 -9.82
N TRP A 191 2.10 -9.58 -8.72
CA TRP A 191 0.68 -9.94 -8.73
C TRP A 191 -0.24 -8.76 -9.07
N LEU A 192 0.13 -7.55 -8.64
CA LEU A 192 -0.58 -6.31 -8.94
C LEU A 192 -0.25 -5.73 -10.32
N ALA A 193 0.63 -6.35 -11.10
CA ALA A 193 1.16 -5.75 -12.33
C ALA A 193 1.73 -4.33 -12.10
N ALA A 194 2.37 -4.13 -10.94
CA ALA A 194 3.02 -2.89 -10.52
C ALA A 194 4.55 -3.05 -10.51
N THR A 195 5.28 -1.93 -10.43
CA THR A 195 6.72 -1.99 -10.18
C THR A 195 7.00 -2.12 -8.68
N PRO A 196 8.07 -2.81 -8.25
CA PRO A 196 8.52 -2.78 -6.87
C PRO A 196 8.75 -1.37 -6.34
N GLU A 197 9.20 -0.44 -7.17
CA GLU A 197 9.39 0.97 -6.81
C GLU A 197 8.06 1.65 -6.46
N ASP A 198 7.04 1.51 -7.31
CA ASP A 198 5.72 2.09 -7.09
C ASP A 198 5.08 1.54 -5.82
N LEU A 199 5.15 0.22 -5.62
CA LEU A 199 4.64 -0.41 -4.41
C LEU A 199 5.44 -0.01 -3.17
N THR A 200 6.77 0.19 -3.29
CA THR A 200 7.60 0.71 -2.20
C THR A 200 7.15 2.11 -1.77
N VAL A 201 6.82 2.99 -2.72
CA VAL A 201 6.33 4.36 -2.42
C VAL A 201 5.03 4.30 -1.65
N LEU A 202 4.09 3.43 -2.07
CA LEU A 202 2.83 3.19 -1.37
C LEU A 202 3.06 2.70 0.07
N VAL A 203 3.81 1.60 0.24
CA VAL A 203 4.06 1.01 1.57
C VAL A 203 4.79 2.00 2.47
N LEU A 204 5.80 2.70 1.95
CA LEU A 204 6.54 3.70 2.71
C LEU A 204 5.66 4.88 3.16
N ALA A 205 4.72 5.34 2.32
CA ALA A 205 3.78 6.38 2.70
C ALA A 205 2.87 5.91 3.85
N HIS A 206 2.42 4.67 3.80
CA HIS A 206 1.61 4.05 4.84
C HIS A 206 2.35 3.92 6.18
N GLU A 207 3.54 3.31 6.18
CA GLU A 207 4.30 3.13 7.41
C GLU A 207 4.76 4.47 8.03
N LEU A 208 5.11 5.46 7.18
CA LEU A 208 5.40 6.80 7.67
C LEU A 208 4.16 7.50 8.22
N ALA A 209 2.96 7.23 7.69
CA ALA A 209 1.73 7.79 8.24
C ALA A 209 1.45 7.24 9.66
N HIS A 210 1.67 5.94 9.90
CA HIS A 210 1.67 5.38 11.26
C HIS A 210 2.66 6.11 12.17
N ALA A 211 3.91 6.23 11.73
CA ALA A 211 4.96 6.92 12.48
C ALA A 211 4.61 8.38 12.80
N TYR A 212 4.09 9.14 11.84
CA TYR A 212 3.73 10.54 12.03
C TYR A 212 2.53 10.70 12.96
N THR A 213 1.49 9.90 12.81
CA THR A 213 0.30 10.00 13.67
C THR A 213 0.60 9.57 15.11
N GLN A 214 1.48 8.58 15.32
CA GLN A 214 1.88 8.18 16.65
C GLN A 214 2.90 9.17 17.26
N LEU A 215 4.08 9.26 16.66
CA LEU A 215 5.21 10.00 17.22
C LEU A 215 5.13 11.50 16.93
N GLY A 216 4.54 11.96 15.83
CA GLY A 216 4.58 13.37 15.46
C GLY A 216 4.03 14.29 16.55
N ALA A 217 4.81 15.29 16.96
CA ALA A 217 4.39 16.27 17.93
C ALA A 217 3.51 17.34 17.28
N ASP A 218 2.43 17.74 17.95
CA ASP A 218 1.64 18.91 17.57
C ASP A 218 2.36 20.22 17.96
N ILE A 219 1.70 21.37 17.72
CA ILE A 219 2.26 22.70 18.02
C ILE A 219 2.51 22.91 19.53
N ASP A 220 1.80 22.18 20.38
CA ASP A 220 1.95 22.20 21.84
C ASP A 220 3.00 21.18 22.32
N GLY A 221 3.69 20.51 21.39
CA GLY A 221 4.70 19.49 21.68
C GLY A 221 4.12 18.13 22.08
N ARG A 222 2.81 17.92 21.97
CA ARG A 222 2.14 16.68 22.43
C ARG A 222 2.21 15.59 21.37
N ARG A 223 2.52 14.37 21.79
CA ARG A 223 2.58 13.14 20.97
C ARG A 223 1.44 12.20 21.37
N TRP A 224 1.21 11.15 20.57
CA TRP A 224 0.29 10.07 20.96
C TRP A 224 1.04 9.11 21.90
N PRO A 225 0.63 8.98 23.17
CA PRO A 225 1.30 8.05 24.09
C PRO A 225 1.28 6.62 23.54
N VAL A 226 2.41 5.91 23.64
CA VAL A 226 2.59 4.58 23.05
C VAL A 226 1.52 3.59 23.53
N SER A 227 1.20 3.62 24.83
CA SER A 227 0.18 2.75 25.43
C SER A 227 -1.23 3.03 24.89
N ALA A 228 -1.58 4.31 24.69
CA ALA A 228 -2.86 4.71 24.13
C ALA A 228 -2.95 4.34 22.64
N PHE A 229 -1.87 4.53 21.88
CA PHE A 229 -1.80 4.11 20.48
C PHE A 229 -1.93 2.58 20.35
N ALA A 230 -1.18 1.83 21.15
CA ALA A 230 -1.25 0.37 21.18
C ALA A 230 -2.68 -0.13 21.45
N GLY A 231 -3.36 0.45 22.44
CA GLY A 231 -4.74 0.10 22.82
C GLY A 231 -5.84 0.65 21.90
N THR A 232 -5.49 1.44 20.89
CA THR A 232 -6.45 1.99 19.91
C THR A 232 -6.91 0.91 18.92
N GLU A 233 -8.19 0.91 18.60
CA GLU A 233 -8.80 0.01 17.62
C GLU A 233 -8.10 0.12 16.26
N LYS A 234 -7.91 -1.06 15.63
CA LYS A 234 -7.18 -1.17 14.36
C LYS A 234 -7.77 -0.27 13.27
N HIS A 235 -9.10 -0.15 13.20
CA HIS A 235 -9.80 0.73 12.24
C HIS A 235 -9.38 2.20 12.34
N VAL A 236 -9.02 2.70 13.53
CA VAL A 236 -8.56 4.08 13.67
C VAL A 236 -7.10 4.21 13.22
N LYS A 237 -6.23 3.28 13.63
CA LYS A 237 -4.81 3.28 13.25
C LYS A 237 -4.62 3.12 11.75
N GLU A 238 -5.18 2.05 11.19
CA GLU A 238 -5.10 1.78 9.75
C GLU A 238 -5.87 2.81 8.95
N GLY A 239 -7.04 3.25 9.44
CA GLY A 239 -7.78 4.31 8.78
C GLY A 239 -6.97 5.60 8.69
N LEU A 240 -6.30 6.03 9.77
CA LEU A 240 -5.46 7.24 9.73
C LEU A 240 -4.25 7.06 8.82
N ALA A 241 -3.59 5.90 8.88
CA ALA A 241 -2.47 5.60 8.00
C ALA A 241 -2.89 5.60 6.52
N GLN A 242 -4.03 4.97 6.19
CA GLN A 242 -4.56 4.93 4.83
C GLN A 242 -5.08 6.28 4.35
N TYR A 243 -5.73 7.04 5.22
CA TYR A 243 -6.13 8.41 4.93
C TYR A 243 -4.94 9.24 4.46
N TYR A 244 -3.88 9.29 5.26
CA TYR A 244 -2.70 10.08 4.91
C TYR A 244 -1.89 9.47 3.75
N THR A 245 -1.93 8.16 3.56
CA THR A 245 -1.39 7.49 2.37
C THR A 245 -2.07 7.99 1.11
N GLU A 246 -3.41 7.99 1.09
CA GLU A 246 -4.20 8.48 -0.04
C GLU A 246 -3.89 9.96 -0.31
N ARG A 247 -3.83 10.81 0.73
CA ARG A 247 -3.45 12.23 0.60
C ARG A 247 -2.05 12.42 0.00
N VAL A 248 -1.08 11.59 0.41
CA VAL A 248 0.29 11.64 -0.12
C VAL A 248 0.32 11.26 -1.59
N LEU A 249 -0.35 10.17 -1.96
CA LEU A 249 -0.34 9.67 -3.34
C LEU A 249 -1.15 10.56 -4.28
N ASP A 250 -2.28 11.11 -3.84
CA ASP A 250 -3.11 12.07 -4.58
C ASP A 250 -2.29 13.32 -4.98
N ARG A 251 -1.58 13.93 -4.02
CA ARG A 251 -0.68 15.06 -4.27
C ARG A 251 0.51 14.75 -5.19
N ARG A 252 0.73 13.47 -5.49
CA ARG A 252 1.90 12.96 -6.22
C ARG A 252 1.50 12.19 -7.47
N GLN A 253 0.23 12.20 -7.85
CA GLN A 253 -0.26 11.42 -8.98
C GLN A 253 0.52 11.71 -10.26
N ASP A 254 0.90 12.97 -10.50
CA ASP A 254 1.70 13.38 -11.66
C ASP A 254 3.12 12.80 -11.68
N LYS A 255 3.73 12.58 -10.51
CA LYS A 255 5.13 12.14 -10.37
C LYS A 255 5.27 10.64 -10.10
N CYS A 256 4.25 10.04 -9.49
CA CYS A 256 4.22 8.62 -9.13
C CYS A 256 2.85 8.00 -9.50
N PRO A 257 2.42 8.06 -10.78
CA PRO A 257 1.11 7.54 -11.19
C PRO A 257 0.96 6.04 -10.95
N GLY A 258 2.07 5.28 -11.02
CA GLY A 258 2.09 3.85 -10.73
C GLY A 258 1.79 3.53 -9.26
N ALA A 259 2.28 4.35 -8.31
CA ALA A 259 1.99 4.19 -6.88
C ALA A 259 0.50 4.47 -6.57
N TRP A 260 -0.10 5.47 -7.22
CA TRP A 260 -1.55 5.72 -7.12
C TRP A 260 -2.36 4.55 -7.67
N LYS A 261 -2.00 4.04 -8.86
CA LYS A 261 -2.64 2.86 -9.44
C LYS A 261 -2.53 1.65 -8.50
N ALA A 262 -1.34 1.37 -7.99
CA ALA A 262 -1.10 0.27 -7.05
C ALA A 262 -1.96 0.41 -5.79
N TYR A 263 -2.18 1.62 -5.28
CA TYR A 263 -3.07 1.88 -4.15
C TYR A 263 -4.53 1.53 -4.46
N VAL A 264 -5.04 2.03 -5.59
CA VAL A 264 -6.41 1.75 -6.05
C VAL A 264 -6.63 0.25 -6.27
N ASP A 265 -5.64 -0.44 -6.84
CA ASP A 265 -5.73 -1.88 -7.09
C ASP A 265 -5.57 -2.70 -5.80
N LEU A 266 -4.73 -2.29 -4.85
CA LEU A 266 -4.49 -3.01 -3.61
C LEU A 266 -5.67 -2.90 -2.63
N LEU A 267 -6.28 -1.71 -2.51
CA LEU A 267 -7.23 -1.39 -1.45
C LEU A 267 -8.46 -2.34 -1.36
N PRO A 268 -9.12 -2.74 -2.45
CA PRO A 268 -10.27 -3.65 -2.38
C PRO A 268 -9.92 -5.06 -1.87
N ARG A 269 -8.62 -5.41 -1.86
CA ARG A 269 -8.10 -6.71 -1.43
C ARG A 269 -7.66 -6.71 0.03
N GLN A 270 -7.65 -5.55 0.68
CA GLN A 270 -7.25 -5.41 2.07
C GLN A 270 -8.43 -5.61 3.03
N PRO A 271 -8.14 -6.02 4.29
CA PRO A 271 -9.14 -6.14 5.36
C PRO A 271 -9.93 -4.85 5.57
N ASP A 272 -11.12 -4.96 6.17
CA ASP A 272 -12.05 -3.82 6.37
C ASP A 272 -11.41 -2.64 7.11
N ALA A 273 -10.50 -2.89 8.06
CA ALA A 273 -9.80 -1.84 8.81
C ALA A 273 -9.02 -0.86 7.92
N TYR A 274 -8.46 -1.33 6.80
CA TYR A 274 -7.72 -0.50 5.83
C TYR A 274 -8.64 0.32 4.93
N ARG A 275 -9.95 0.09 4.98
CA ARG A 275 -10.97 0.84 4.22
C ARG A 275 -11.78 1.79 5.09
N ALA A 276 -11.52 1.81 6.39
CA ALA A 276 -12.24 2.63 7.37
C ALA A 276 -12.20 4.13 7.07
N HIS A 277 -11.19 4.60 6.33
CA HIS A 277 -10.98 6.00 6.02
C HIS A 277 -11.80 6.51 4.84
N LYS A 278 -12.39 5.64 4.02
CA LYS A 278 -13.10 6.06 2.81
C LYS A 278 -14.22 7.08 3.07
N PRO A 279 -15.12 6.85 4.05
CA PRO A 279 -16.10 7.87 4.41
C PRO A 279 -15.47 9.19 4.90
N TRP A 280 -14.25 9.17 5.44
CA TRP A 280 -13.59 10.39 5.90
C TRP A 280 -13.10 11.27 4.75
N ILE A 281 -12.78 10.66 3.60
CA ILE A 281 -12.43 11.39 2.38
C ILE A 281 -13.68 11.95 1.71
N ASP A 282 -14.74 11.17 1.66
CA ASP A 282 -15.98 11.53 0.96
C ASP A 282 -16.79 12.58 1.74
N ASP A 283 -16.88 12.43 3.07
CA ASP A 283 -17.82 13.21 3.88
C ASP A 283 -17.17 14.34 4.70
N HIS A 284 -15.83 14.38 4.80
CA HIS A 284 -15.13 15.32 5.67
C HIS A 284 -14.03 16.10 4.96
N THR A 285 -13.83 17.34 5.39
CA THR A 285 -12.68 18.11 4.91
C THR A 285 -11.36 17.61 5.51
N PRO A 286 -10.22 17.79 4.83
CA PRO A 286 -8.92 17.42 5.40
C PRO A 286 -8.62 18.08 6.74
N GLU A 287 -9.10 19.30 6.93
CA GLU A 287 -8.96 20.02 8.19
C GLU A 287 -9.80 19.38 9.31
N ALA A 288 -11.02 18.92 9.02
CA ALA A 288 -11.85 18.20 9.99
C ALA A 288 -11.19 16.90 10.44
N VAL A 289 -10.65 16.11 9.51
CA VAL A 289 -9.93 14.87 9.81
C VAL A 289 -8.69 15.15 10.66
N ARG A 290 -7.93 16.19 10.31
CA ARG A 290 -6.75 16.62 11.08
C ARG A 290 -7.12 17.03 12.51
N LEU A 291 -8.14 17.86 12.69
CA LEU A 291 -8.59 18.31 14.01
C LEU A 291 -9.11 17.14 14.85
N ALA A 292 -9.90 16.25 14.26
CA ALA A 292 -10.38 15.04 14.93
C ALA A 292 -9.20 14.15 15.37
N MET A 293 -8.21 13.94 14.51
CA MET A 293 -6.99 13.20 14.83
C MET A 293 -6.22 13.82 15.99
N LEU A 294 -5.98 15.14 15.97
CA LEU A 294 -5.27 15.81 17.07
C LEU A 294 -6.00 15.66 18.40
N GLU A 295 -7.31 15.84 18.39
CA GLU A 295 -8.12 15.80 19.60
C GLU A 295 -8.32 14.36 20.13
N PHE A 296 -8.47 13.38 19.24
CA PHE A 296 -8.54 11.97 19.61
C PHE A 296 -7.29 11.53 20.37
N ARG A 297 -6.11 11.94 19.87
CA ARG A 297 -4.81 11.68 20.49
C ARG A 297 -4.67 12.30 21.88
N ARG A 298 -5.20 13.51 22.07
CA ARG A 298 -5.15 14.24 23.34
C ARG A 298 -6.06 13.63 24.40
N SER A 299 -7.22 13.14 23.98
CA SER A 299 -8.26 12.60 24.88
C SER A 299 -8.04 11.16 25.31
N LYS A 300 -7.00 10.48 24.81
CA LYS A 300 -6.68 9.06 25.09
C LYS A 300 -7.82 8.09 24.79
N GLN A 301 -8.74 8.48 23.91
CA GLN A 301 -9.75 7.59 23.39
C GLN A 301 -9.12 6.54 22.49
N THR A 302 -9.79 5.40 22.37
CA THR A 302 -9.27 4.22 21.67
C THR A 302 -10.27 3.61 20.69
N LYS A 303 -11.52 4.09 20.66
CA LYS A 303 -12.62 3.50 19.89
C LYS A 303 -12.86 4.22 18.58
N LEU A 304 -13.27 3.49 17.54
CA LEU A 304 -13.65 4.06 16.25
C LEU A 304 -14.85 5.00 16.37
N ALA A 305 -15.85 4.63 17.17
CA ALA A 305 -17.04 5.46 17.40
C ALA A 305 -16.68 6.83 18.01
N ASP A 306 -15.73 6.86 18.93
CA ASP A 306 -15.20 8.09 19.52
C ASP A 306 -14.52 8.96 18.44
N PHE A 307 -13.73 8.35 17.55
CA PHE A 307 -13.08 9.05 16.46
C PHE A 307 -14.10 9.63 15.46
N GLN A 308 -15.12 8.85 15.10
CA GLN A 308 -16.22 9.30 14.23
C GLN A 308 -17.00 10.48 14.84
N SER A 309 -17.27 10.43 16.16
CA SER A 309 -17.90 11.56 16.85
C SER A 309 -17.05 12.83 16.75
N ARG A 310 -15.72 12.72 16.89
CA ARG A 310 -14.80 13.85 16.73
C ARG A 310 -14.73 14.37 15.30
N LEU A 311 -14.81 13.50 14.30
CA LEU A 311 -14.87 13.89 12.90
C LEU A 311 -16.08 14.79 12.63
N THR A 312 -17.27 14.36 13.05
CA THR A 312 -18.50 15.15 12.91
C THR A 312 -18.40 16.46 13.68
N ALA A 313 -17.93 16.43 14.93
CA ALA A 313 -17.78 17.65 15.73
C ALA A 313 -16.79 18.65 15.10
N ALA A 314 -15.66 18.18 14.55
CA ALA A 314 -14.68 19.01 13.88
C ALA A 314 -15.23 19.62 12.59
N GLN A 315 -15.98 18.85 11.79
CA GLN A 315 -16.63 19.33 10.57
C GLN A 315 -17.64 20.44 10.88
N VAL A 316 -18.52 20.22 11.87
CA VAL A 316 -19.50 21.22 12.33
C VAL A 316 -18.81 22.49 12.83
N ALA A 317 -17.72 22.36 13.61
CA ALA A 317 -16.97 23.50 14.11
C ALA A 317 -16.32 24.34 13.00
N LEU A 318 -16.03 23.73 11.84
CA LEU A 318 -15.51 24.43 10.65
C LEU A 318 -16.61 25.08 9.81
N GLY A 319 -17.88 24.97 10.21
CA GLY A 319 -19.02 25.53 9.49
C GLY A 319 -19.30 24.84 8.16
N LYS A 320 -18.99 23.54 8.07
CA LYS A 320 -19.17 22.70 6.89
C LYS A 320 -19.86 21.38 7.27
#